data_AF-A0A8H5FLW2-F1
#
_entry.id   AF-A0A8H5FLW2-F1
#
_cell.length_a   1.000
_cell.length_b   1.000
_cell.length_c   1.000
_cell.angle_alpha   90.00
_cell.angle_beta   90.00
_cell.angle_gamma   90.00
#
_symmetry.space_group_name_H-M   'P 1'
#
loop_
_entity.id
_entity.type
_entity.pdbx_description
1 polymer ?
#
loop_
_entity_poly.entity_id
_entity_poly.type
_entity_poly.pdbx_seq_one_letter_code
_entity_poly.pdbx_strand_id
1 'polypeptide(L)'
;MLGSYYQRAWVVNPSMTLAGCPAFRDAVAAHGRLLGRNILHRDIAVHNILFCPVGTTSGPRSILIDLDMAVWGDRSLDEISKDPRSDDNLYMSVSALRNKLNEDLQLAQNYLDDLESFLYALCHIVFAFKRPGVQHPILPKLIEKWKTDPDPATRKVAFFFHKVVWPPEFAVEFWGAPCKKLIVEYHDFLRDIVCEKGNNGNDEVTDEEKLKRIGARTDKIYQHYVKIDNFFLTALAGISEEMVDEISPPAELAPATDPPTLPGSAGTESPEIVDEEPLPAESMPATEPSILLDGAGSQPPAAVPNKRTGLRKRKRD
;
A
#
# COMPACT_ATOMS: atom_id res chain seq x y z
N MET A 1 -0.89 25.19 3.42
CA MET A 1 -2.03 25.01 4.35
C MET A 1 -2.73 23.64 4.26
N LEU A 2 -2.38 22.76 3.31
CA LEU A 2 -2.96 21.41 3.20
C LEU A 2 -2.31 20.35 4.11
N GLY A 3 -1.04 20.55 4.51
CA GLY A 3 -0.31 19.60 5.37
C GLY A 3 -0.93 19.36 6.76
N SER A 4 -1.66 20.34 7.32
CA SER A 4 -2.28 20.20 8.65
C SER A 4 -3.61 19.45 8.63
N TYR A 5 -4.29 19.36 7.47
CA TYR A 5 -5.57 18.65 7.35
C TYR A 5 -5.35 17.14 7.26
N TYR A 6 -4.34 16.72 6.50
CA TYR A 6 -3.97 15.31 6.39
C TYR A 6 -3.32 14.78 7.67
N GLN A 7 -2.43 15.53 8.33
CA GLN A 7 -1.95 15.13 9.66
C GLN A 7 -3.09 14.96 10.68
N ARG A 8 -4.18 15.73 10.59
CA ARG A 8 -5.35 15.56 11.48
C ARG A 8 -6.17 14.32 11.16
N ALA A 9 -6.31 13.91 9.90
CA ALA A 9 -6.98 12.64 9.57
C ALA A 9 -6.24 11.43 10.18
N TRP A 10 -4.90 11.51 10.27
CA TRP A 10 -4.03 10.51 10.89
C TRP A 10 -3.97 10.59 12.43
N VAL A 11 -4.15 11.79 13.01
CA VAL A 11 -4.11 12.02 14.47
C VAL A 11 -5.44 11.67 15.16
N VAL A 12 -6.56 11.58 14.43
CA VAL A 12 -7.90 11.45 15.04
C VAL A 12 -8.48 10.02 14.96
N ASN A 13 -7.78 9.05 14.35
CA ASN A 13 -8.28 7.67 14.27
C ASN A 13 -7.43 6.69 15.10
N PRO A 14 -7.74 6.48 16.40
CA PRO A 14 -7.03 5.56 17.30
C PRO A 14 -7.16 4.06 16.94
N SER A 15 -7.57 3.75 15.71
CA SER A 15 -8.17 2.47 15.31
C SER A 15 -7.30 1.63 14.35
N MET A 16 -6.09 2.07 14.01
CA MET A 16 -5.13 1.36 13.12
C MET A 16 -4.37 0.19 13.78
N THR A 17 -4.95 -0.54 14.74
CA THR A 17 -4.27 -1.71 15.33
C THR A 17 -4.25 -2.88 14.36
N LEU A 18 -5.37 -3.59 14.27
CA LEU A 18 -5.59 -4.68 13.33
C LEU A 18 -6.17 -4.21 11.99
N ALA A 19 -6.86 -3.06 11.95
CA ALA A 19 -7.52 -2.57 10.74
C ALA A 19 -6.56 -1.94 9.72
N GLY A 20 -5.31 -1.66 10.10
CA GLY A 20 -4.30 -1.05 9.23
C GLY A 20 -3.87 -1.96 8.07
N CYS A 21 -3.52 -3.22 8.35
CA CYS A 21 -3.10 -4.18 7.32
C CYS A 21 -4.22 -4.50 6.30
N PRO A 22 -5.47 -4.78 6.72
CA PRO A 22 -6.54 -5.02 5.77
C PRO A 22 -6.92 -3.79 4.95
N ALA A 23 -6.88 -2.59 5.53
CA ALA A 23 -7.13 -1.36 4.78
C ALA A 23 -5.99 -1.03 3.81
N PHE A 24 -4.73 -1.25 4.19
CA PHE A 24 -3.61 -1.07 3.27
C PHE A 24 -3.67 -2.06 2.10
N ARG A 25 -4.03 -3.32 2.36
CA ARG A 25 -4.33 -4.32 1.34
C ARG A 25 -5.41 -3.83 0.37
N ASP A 26 -6.50 -3.25 0.87
CA ASP A 26 -7.58 -2.72 0.02
C ASP A 26 -7.10 -1.58 -0.89
N ALA A 27 -6.12 -0.78 -0.45
CA ALA A 27 -5.53 0.30 -1.25
C ALA A 27 -4.68 -0.26 -2.41
N VAL A 28 -3.89 -1.30 -2.14
CA VAL A 28 -3.14 -2.03 -3.18
C VAL A 28 -4.11 -2.69 -4.18
N ALA A 29 -5.21 -3.28 -3.68
CA ALA A 29 -6.25 -3.84 -4.54
C ALA A 29 -6.96 -2.77 -5.38
N ALA A 30 -7.18 -1.57 -4.81
CA ALA A 30 -7.73 -0.43 -5.56
C ALA A 30 -6.79 0.01 -6.69
N HIS A 31 -5.49 0.05 -6.44
CA HIS A 31 -4.49 0.30 -7.47
C HIS A 31 -4.49 -0.77 -8.56
N GLY A 32 -4.60 -2.06 -8.21
CA GLY A 32 -4.76 -3.13 -9.20
C GLY A 32 -6.01 -2.96 -10.09
N ARG A 33 -7.12 -2.46 -9.53
CA ARG A 33 -8.33 -2.12 -10.30
C ARG A 33 -8.15 -0.90 -11.21
N LEU A 34 -7.35 0.09 -10.81
CA LEU A 34 -6.98 1.21 -11.70
C LEU A 34 -6.15 0.69 -12.88
N LEU A 35 -5.17 -0.17 -12.61
CA LEU A 35 -4.35 -0.76 -13.65
C LEU A 35 -5.16 -1.63 -14.62
N GLY A 36 -6.17 -2.36 -14.13
CA GLY A 36 -7.12 -3.09 -14.97
C GLY A 36 -7.93 -2.19 -15.92
N ARG A 37 -7.98 -0.88 -15.67
CA ARG A 37 -8.54 0.15 -16.56
C ARG A 37 -7.46 0.92 -17.33
N ASN A 38 -6.24 0.38 -17.37
CA ASN A 38 -5.07 1.00 -17.98
C ASN A 38 -4.71 2.35 -17.36
N ILE A 39 -4.86 2.52 -16.04
CA ILE A 39 -4.50 3.74 -15.31
C ILE A 39 -3.36 3.44 -14.33
N LEU A 40 -2.27 4.19 -14.46
CA LEU A 40 -1.15 4.22 -13.50
C LEU A 40 -1.30 5.40 -12.56
N HIS A 41 -1.04 5.23 -11.25
CA HIS A 41 -1.26 6.27 -10.26
C HIS A 41 -0.09 7.25 -10.18
N ARG A 42 1.16 6.74 -10.14
CA ARG A 42 2.43 7.47 -10.11
C ARG A 42 2.72 8.33 -8.88
N ASP A 43 1.72 8.56 -8.04
CA ASP A 43 1.88 9.31 -6.78
C ASP A 43 1.31 8.55 -5.57
N ILE A 44 1.74 7.30 -5.40
CA ILE A 44 1.38 6.51 -4.21
C ILE A 44 2.10 7.10 -3.00
N ALA A 45 1.33 7.62 -2.04
CA ALA A 45 1.83 8.17 -0.79
C ALA A 45 0.85 7.88 0.35
N VAL A 46 1.34 7.90 1.59
CA VAL A 46 0.52 7.66 2.79
C VAL A 46 -0.67 8.63 2.86
N HIS A 47 -0.50 9.89 2.47
CA HIS A 47 -1.58 10.89 2.48
C HIS A 47 -2.60 10.72 1.34
N ASN A 48 -2.28 9.92 0.32
CA ASN A 48 -3.17 9.57 -0.79
C ASN A 48 -3.96 8.27 -0.52
N ILE A 49 -3.79 7.67 0.67
CA ILE A 49 -4.54 6.51 1.12
C ILE A 49 -5.45 6.94 2.28
N LEU A 50 -6.75 7.01 2.01
CA LEU A 50 -7.76 7.29 3.04
C LEU A 50 -8.19 6.00 3.70
N PHE A 51 -8.05 5.92 5.03
CA PHE A 51 -8.52 4.79 5.82
C PHE A 51 -9.94 5.06 6.31
N CYS A 52 -10.86 4.14 6.06
CA CYS A 52 -12.22 4.23 6.55
C CYS A 52 -12.29 3.98 8.07
N PRO A 53 -13.26 4.57 8.79
CA PRO A 53 -13.46 4.31 10.20
C PRO A 53 -13.69 2.82 10.50
N VAL A 54 -13.21 2.36 11.65
CA VAL A 54 -13.44 1.00 12.15
C VAL A 54 -14.92 0.80 12.45
N GLY A 55 -15.45 -0.37 12.13
CA GLY A 55 -16.89 -0.68 12.23
C GLY A 55 -17.66 -0.46 10.92
N THR A 56 -16.99 0.01 9.86
CA THR A 56 -17.56 -0.06 8.50
C THR A 56 -17.67 -1.54 8.11
N THR A 57 -18.85 -2.13 8.29
CA THR A 57 -19.12 -3.56 8.05
C THR A 57 -19.32 -3.88 6.57
N SER A 58 -19.53 -2.88 5.72
CA SER A 58 -19.79 -3.03 4.30
C SER A 58 -18.97 -2.03 3.48
N GLY A 59 -18.26 -2.51 2.46
CA GLY A 59 -17.46 -1.71 1.55
C GLY A 59 -15.95 -1.77 1.77
N PRO A 60 -15.17 -1.03 0.96
CA PRO A 60 -13.71 -1.01 1.07
C PRO A 60 -13.27 -0.29 2.35
N ARG A 61 -12.23 -0.82 3.01
CA ARG A 61 -11.69 -0.24 4.25
C ARG A 61 -10.71 0.89 3.99
N SER A 62 -10.35 1.11 2.73
CA SER A 62 -9.59 2.27 2.30
C SER A 62 -9.96 2.71 0.89
N ILE A 63 -9.62 3.96 0.59
CA ILE A 63 -9.81 4.57 -0.72
C ILE A 63 -8.47 5.18 -1.15
N LEU A 64 -8.03 4.83 -2.35
CA LEU A 64 -6.91 5.47 -3.01
C LEU A 64 -7.42 6.72 -3.73
N ILE A 65 -6.85 7.88 -3.37
CA ILE A 65 -7.26 9.20 -3.88
C ILE A 65 -6.09 9.87 -4.61
N ASP A 66 -6.35 11.07 -5.13
CA ASP A 66 -5.36 11.93 -5.80
C ASP A 66 -4.81 11.32 -7.10
N LEU A 67 -5.62 11.44 -8.16
CA LEU A 67 -5.28 10.96 -9.50
C LEU A 67 -4.71 12.08 -10.40
N ASP A 68 -4.28 13.21 -9.83
CA ASP A 68 -3.77 14.34 -10.62
C ASP A 68 -2.47 13.99 -11.35
N MET A 69 -1.72 13.05 -10.79
CA MET A 69 -0.52 12.47 -11.38
C MET A 69 -0.78 11.22 -12.21
N ALA A 70 -2.02 10.74 -12.27
CA ALA A 70 -2.34 9.51 -12.96
C ALA A 70 -2.23 9.66 -14.48
N VAL A 71 -1.82 8.58 -15.15
CA VAL A 71 -1.74 8.52 -16.62
C VAL A 71 -2.44 7.29 -17.14
N TRP A 72 -3.02 7.44 -18.31
CA TRP A 72 -3.49 6.32 -19.11
C TRP A 72 -2.28 5.61 -19.71
N GLY A 73 -2.27 4.28 -19.66
CA GLY A 73 -1.15 3.46 -20.13
C GLY A 73 -1.04 3.40 -21.67
N ASP A 74 -1.89 4.09 -22.40
CA ASP A 74 -1.81 4.29 -23.85
C ASP A 74 -1.00 5.55 -24.25
N ARG A 75 -0.57 6.36 -23.28
CA ARG A 75 0.29 7.52 -23.53
C ARG A 75 1.67 7.10 -24.02
N SER A 76 2.28 7.97 -24.84
CA SER A 76 3.66 7.76 -25.31
C SER A 76 4.63 7.77 -24.13
N LEU A 77 5.70 6.97 -24.22
CA LEU A 77 6.70 6.83 -23.15
C LEU A 77 7.39 8.16 -22.82
N ASP A 78 7.54 9.01 -23.84
CA ASP A 78 8.01 10.40 -23.73
C ASP A 78 7.10 11.28 -22.88
N GLU A 79 5.80 11.03 -22.82
CA GLU A 79 4.86 11.75 -21.96
C GLU A 79 4.86 11.18 -20.53
N ILE A 80 5.21 9.91 -20.37
CA ILE A 80 5.26 9.22 -19.07
C ILE A 80 6.57 9.53 -18.33
N SER A 81 7.69 9.68 -19.05
CA SER A 81 9.04 9.81 -18.49
C SER A 81 9.41 11.22 -18.00
N LYS A 82 8.75 12.27 -18.50
CA LYS A 82 9.21 13.67 -18.38
C LYS A 82 8.73 14.43 -17.14
N ASP A 83 8.06 13.80 -16.19
CA ASP A 83 7.32 14.55 -15.17
C ASP A 83 7.36 13.94 -13.76
N PRO A 84 8.53 13.88 -13.11
CA PRO A 84 8.60 13.58 -11.68
C PRO A 84 8.12 14.80 -10.88
N ARG A 85 6.79 15.01 -10.77
CA ARG A 85 6.22 16.11 -9.96
C ARG A 85 6.04 15.79 -8.48
N SER A 86 6.30 14.56 -8.05
CA SER A 86 6.17 14.24 -6.63
C SER A 86 7.34 14.88 -5.88
N ASP A 87 7.02 15.85 -5.04
CA ASP A 87 7.98 16.53 -4.18
C ASP A 87 8.41 15.66 -2.99
N ASP A 88 7.77 14.49 -2.78
CA ASP A 88 8.06 13.62 -1.66
C ASP A 88 8.94 12.41 -2.05
N ASN A 89 10.26 12.61 -1.95
CA ASN A 89 11.26 11.57 -2.18
C ASN A 89 11.02 10.30 -1.34
N LEU A 90 10.31 10.44 -0.21
CA LEU A 90 10.01 9.34 0.70
C LEU A 90 9.27 8.19 0.01
N TYR A 91 8.35 8.48 -0.91
CA TYR A 91 7.53 7.45 -1.55
C TYR A 91 7.94 7.13 -2.99
N MET A 92 8.73 7.98 -3.65
CA MET A 92 9.17 7.74 -5.03
C MET A 92 9.99 6.45 -5.18
N SER A 93 9.75 5.68 -6.24
CA SER A 93 10.56 4.50 -6.58
C SER A 93 12.03 4.85 -6.86
N VAL A 94 12.92 3.86 -6.81
CA VAL A 94 14.34 4.02 -7.18
C VAL A 94 14.49 4.57 -8.60
N SER A 95 13.73 4.06 -9.56
CA SER A 95 13.77 4.57 -10.95
C SER A 95 13.26 6.01 -11.05
N ALA A 96 12.19 6.34 -10.34
CA ALA A 96 11.65 7.71 -10.32
C ALA A 96 12.67 8.70 -9.74
N LEU A 97 13.33 8.33 -8.65
CA LEU A 97 14.38 9.15 -8.03
C LEU A 97 15.61 9.29 -8.94
N ARG A 98 16.01 8.23 -9.65
CA ARG A 98 17.11 8.30 -10.62
C ARG A 98 16.81 9.25 -11.77
N ASN A 99 15.59 9.23 -12.31
CA ASN A 99 15.16 10.20 -13.32
C ASN A 99 15.19 11.64 -12.78
N LYS A 100 14.81 11.85 -11.52
CA LYS A 100 14.86 13.16 -10.87
C LYS A 100 16.30 13.67 -10.70
N LEU A 101 17.26 12.77 -10.48
CA LEU A 101 18.69 13.09 -10.34
C LEU A 101 19.43 13.19 -11.68
N ASN A 102 18.93 12.53 -12.73
CA ASN A 102 19.51 12.54 -14.06
C ASN A 102 18.40 12.53 -15.13
N GLU A 103 18.19 13.71 -15.72
CA GLU A 103 17.16 13.95 -16.74
C GLU A 103 17.36 13.12 -18.01
N ASP A 104 18.58 12.63 -18.27
CA ASP A 104 18.91 11.83 -19.44
C ASP A 104 18.46 10.37 -19.31
N LEU A 105 18.21 9.87 -18.09
CA LEU A 105 17.86 8.45 -17.87
C LEU A 105 16.45 8.08 -18.35
N GLN A 106 15.53 9.05 -18.45
CA GLN A 106 14.13 8.94 -18.94
C GLN A 106 13.47 7.56 -18.74
N LEU A 107 13.65 6.93 -17.56
CA LEU A 107 13.11 5.60 -17.30
C LEU A 107 11.59 5.71 -17.16
N ALA A 108 10.84 5.10 -18.07
CA ALA A 108 9.38 5.11 -17.98
C ALA A 108 8.91 4.47 -16.66
N GLN A 109 8.13 5.22 -15.89
CA GLN A 109 7.43 4.69 -14.72
C GLN A 109 6.35 3.71 -15.17
N ASN A 110 6.14 2.65 -14.40
CA ASN A 110 5.13 1.64 -14.62
C ASN A 110 4.54 1.18 -13.27
N TYR A 111 3.62 0.21 -13.30
CA TYR A 111 2.94 -0.27 -12.09
C TYR A 111 3.88 -0.82 -11.02
N LEU A 112 5.09 -1.29 -11.38
CA LEU A 112 6.07 -1.78 -10.41
C LEU A 112 6.64 -0.63 -9.57
N ASP A 113 6.72 0.58 -10.14
CA ASP A 113 7.08 1.78 -9.39
C ASP A 113 6.03 2.09 -8.32
N ASP A 114 4.74 2.01 -8.68
CA ASP A 114 3.63 2.21 -7.72
C ASP A 114 3.65 1.13 -6.63
N LEU A 115 3.92 -0.14 -6.97
CA LEU A 115 4.07 -1.23 -5.99
C LEU A 115 5.28 -1.04 -5.07
N GLU A 116 6.39 -0.47 -5.57
CA GLU A 116 7.54 -0.10 -4.76
C GLU A 116 7.19 1.06 -3.81
N SER A 117 6.45 2.05 -4.30
CA SER A 117 5.94 3.17 -3.49
C SER A 117 5.00 2.70 -2.37
N PHE A 118 4.16 1.68 -2.61
CA PHE A 118 3.37 1.04 -1.55
C PHE A 118 4.25 0.42 -0.45
N LEU A 119 5.36 -0.25 -0.80
CA LEU A 119 6.28 -0.75 0.23
C LEU A 119 6.86 0.39 1.07
N TYR A 120 7.24 1.51 0.45
CA TYR A 120 7.73 2.67 1.20
C TYR A 120 6.66 3.31 2.10
N ALA A 121 5.42 3.39 1.62
CA ALA A 121 4.30 3.86 2.43
C ALA A 121 4.04 2.93 3.62
N LEU A 122 4.08 1.61 3.42
CA LEU A 122 3.94 0.62 4.49
C LEU A 122 5.07 0.74 5.52
N CYS A 123 6.33 0.81 5.06
CA CYS A 123 7.48 1.05 5.92
C CYS A 123 7.33 2.35 6.72
N HIS A 124 6.92 3.44 6.07
CA HIS A 124 6.71 4.71 6.76
C HIS A 124 5.66 4.57 7.87
N ILE A 125 4.52 3.93 7.62
CA ILE A 125 3.49 3.69 8.63
C ILE A 125 4.06 2.88 9.81
N VAL A 126 4.71 1.76 9.53
CA VAL A 126 5.18 0.84 10.57
C VAL A 126 6.32 1.43 11.41
N PHE A 127 7.23 2.18 10.79
CA PHE A 127 8.37 2.77 11.48
C PHE A 127 8.09 4.15 12.09
N ALA A 128 7.11 4.90 11.58
CA ALA A 128 6.77 6.22 12.12
C ALA A 128 5.75 6.18 13.25
N PHE A 129 4.98 5.09 13.40
CA PHE A 129 3.90 5.02 14.38
C PHE A 129 4.07 3.84 15.34
N LYS A 130 3.99 4.11 16.65
CA LYS A 130 4.01 3.09 17.71
C LYS A 130 2.71 2.32 17.78
N ARG A 131 1.62 3.05 17.55
CA ARG A 131 0.22 2.64 17.58
C ARG A 131 -0.59 3.74 16.86
N PRO A 132 -1.90 3.59 16.65
CA PRO A 132 -2.66 4.51 15.82
C PRO A 132 -2.66 5.90 16.44
N GLY A 133 -2.43 6.93 15.61
CA GLY A 133 -2.34 8.32 16.06
C GLY A 133 -1.13 8.66 16.93
N VAL A 134 -0.25 7.71 17.27
CA VAL A 134 0.93 7.94 18.11
C VAL A 134 2.21 7.72 17.33
N GLN A 135 2.83 8.83 16.93
CA GLN A 135 4.10 8.81 16.21
C GLN A 135 5.29 8.53 17.15
N HIS A 136 6.33 7.91 16.61
CA HIS A 136 7.64 7.93 17.22
C HIS A 136 8.18 9.37 17.21
N PRO A 137 8.86 9.81 18.28
CA PRO A 137 9.47 11.15 18.32
C PRO A 137 10.63 11.28 17.33
N ILE A 138 11.25 10.16 16.94
CA ILE A 138 12.39 10.07 16.04
C ILE A 138 12.09 8.95 15.04
N LEU A 139 12.30 9.21 13.76
CA LEU A 139 12.22 8.18 12.72
C LEU A 139 13.53 7.38 12.66
N PRO A 140 13.50 6.09 12.26
CA PRO A 140 14.75 5.39 12.01
C PRO A 140 15.52 6.09 10.90
N LYS A 141 16.86 6.10 11.01
CA LYS A 141 17.76 6.68 10.01
C LYS A 141 17.48 6.17 8.59
N LEU A 142 16.96 4.95 8.45
CA LEU A 142 16.51 4.38 7.19
C LEU A 142 15.46 5.27 6.51
N ILE A 143 14.35 5.55 7.20
CA ILE A 143 13.23 6.35 6.70
C ILE A 143 13.61 7.82 6.56
N GLU A 144 14.34 8.35 7.55
CA GLU A 144 14.81 9.74 7.52
C GLU A 144 15.64 10.01 6.25
N LYS A 145 16.59 9.12 5.93
CA LYS A 145 17.46 9.28 4.76
C LYS A 145 16.74 9.14 3.42
N TRP A 146 15.62 8.41 3.34
CA TRP A 146 14.83 8.40 2.11
C TRP A 146 14.24 9.78 1.79
N LYS A 147 14.03 10.61 2.81
CA LYS A 147 13.50 11.96 2.66
C LYS A 147 14.58 13.03 2.49
N THR A 148 15.64 12.96 3.30
CA THR A 148 16.58 14.08 3.47
C THR A 148 17.92 13.91 2.78
N ASP A 149 18.29 12.68 2.38
CA ASP A 149 19.58 12.45 1.73
C ASP A 149 19.60 13.11 0.33
N PRO A 150 20.73 13.72 -0.08
CA PRO A 150 20.88 14.26 -1.44
C PRO A 150 20.72 13.19 -2.54
N ASP A 151 21.01 11.92 -2.22
CA ASP A 151 20.82 10.78 -3.11
C ASP A 151 19.94 9.70 -2.43
N PRO A 152 18.62 9.92 -2.37
CA PRO A 152 17.69 8.98 -1.76
C PRO A 152 17.58 7.68 -2.58
N ALA A 153 17.89 7.72 -3.89
CA ALA A 153 17.88 6.54 -4.74
C ALA A 153 18.92 5.52 -4.27
N THR A 154 20.15 5.95 -4.01
CA THR A 154 21.21 5.06 -3.48
C THR A 154 20.83 4.48 -2.12
N ARG A 155 20.14 5.24 -1.27
CA ARG A 155 19.66 4.74 0.05
C ARG A 155 18.60 3.66 -0.09
N LYS A 156 17.66 3.82 -1.04
CA LYS A 156 16.63 2.83 -1.34
C LYS A 156 17.17 1.59 -2.05
N VAL A 157 18.15 1.77 -2.92
CA VAL A 157 18.90 0.64 -3.50
C VAL A 157 19.61 -0.15 -2.41
N ALA A 158 20.31 0.53 -1.49
CA ALA A 158 20.96 -0.14 -0.36
C ALA A 158 19.95 -0.89 0.53
N PHE A 159 18.73 -0.37 0.71
CA PHE A 159 17.67 -1.10 1.41
C PHE A 159 17.39 -2.46 0.76
N PHE A 160 17.25 -2.54 -0.56
CA PHE A 160 17.03 -3.81 -1.28
C PHE A 160 18.22 -4.79 -1.26
N PHE A 161 19.45 -4.28 -1.18
CA PHE A 161 20.66 -5.13 -1.12
C PHE A 161 20.96 -5.68 0.28
N HIS A 162 20.36 -5.13 1.32
CA HIS A 162 20.55 -5.58 2.69
C HIS A 162 19.29 -6.29 3.21
N LYS A 163 19.45 -7.18 4.19
CA LYS A 163 18.28 -7.70 4.91
C LYS A 163 17.60 -6.55 5.65
N VAL A 164 16.28 -6.56 5.72
CA VAL A 164 15.52 -5.59 6.52
C VAL A 164 15.94 -5.76 7.99
N VAL A 165 16.65 -4.76 8.51
CA VAL A 165 17.05 -4.72 9.92
C VAL A 165 16.00 -3.91 10.68
N TRP A 166 15.39 -4.54 11.68
CA TRP A 166 14.47 -3.89 12.61
C TRP A 166 15.29 -3.36 13.78
N PRO A 167 15.45 -2.04 13.92
CA PRO A 167 16.16 -1.51 15.07
C PRO A 167 15.34 -1.86 16.34
N PRO A 168 15.97 -2.31 17.44
CA PRO A 168 15.25 -2.74 18.65
C PRO A 168 14.24 -1.70 19.16
N GLU A 169 14.55 -0.41 19.02
CA GLU A 169 13.70 0.71 19.42
C GLU A 169 12.44 0.90 18.55
N PHE A 170 12.40 0.26 17.38
CA PHE A 170 11.24 0.17 16.47
C PHE A 170 10.76 -1.27 16.28
N ALA A 171 11.35 -2.24 16.99
CA ALA A 171 10.87 -3.62 17.02
C ALA A 171 9.66 -3.68 17.98
N VAL A 172 8.55 -3.03 17.59
CA VAL A 172 7.46 -2.69 18.51
C VAL A 172 6.56 -3.89 18.80
N GLU A 173 6.18 -4.02 20.09
CA GLU A 173 5.10 -4.87 20.64
C GLU A 173 3.79 -4.77 19.85
N PHE A 174 3.52 -3.62 19.21
CA PHE A 174 2.23 -3.35 18.56
C PHE A 174 2.05 -3.96 17.17
N TRP A 175 3.08 -3.91 16.31
CA TRP A 175 2.97 -4.41 14.94
C TRP A 175 3.14 -5.95 14.86
N GLY A 176 3.63 -6.57 15.93
CA GLY A 176 3.73 -8.03 16.05
C GLY A 176 4.75 -8.66 15.09
N ALA A 177 4.92 -9.99 15.19
CA ALA A 177 5.72 -10.75 14.25
C ALA A 177 5.11 -10.83 12.82
N PRO A 178 3.79 -10.90 12.63
CA PRO A 178 3.18 -11.00 11.31
C PRO A 178 3.42 -9.77 10.42
N CYS A 179 3.37 -8.55 10.98
CA CYS A 179 3.66 -7.34 10.19
C CYS A 179 5.15 -7.28 9.80
N LYS A 180 6.04 -7.74 10.70
CA LYS A 180 7.47 -7.85 10.38
C LYS A 180 7.69 -8.79 9.20
N LYS A 181 7.04 -9.96 9.24
CA LYS A 181 7.07 -10.95 8.16
C LYS A 181 6.53 -10.37 6.85
N LEU A 182 5.40 -9.65 6.89
CA LEU A 182 4.83 -8.96 5.72
C LEU A 182 5.84 -8.04 5.03
N ILE A 183 6.50 -7.15 5.77
CA ILE A 183 7.48 -6.23 5.20
C ILE A 183 8.65 -7.01 4.58
N VAL A 184 9.14 -8.05 5.23
CA VAL A 184 10.25 -8.87 4.72
C VAL A 184 9.86 -9.59 3.42
N GLU A 185 8.69 -10.23 3.38
CA GLU A 185 8.24 -10.96 2.19
C GLU A 185 7.94 -10.02 1.01
N TYR A 186 7.33 -8.86 1.28
CA TYR A 186 7.08 -7.85 0.26
C TYR A 186 8.40 -7.23 -0.23
N HIS A 187 9.32 -6.92 0.68
CA HIS A 187 10.67 -6.47 0.35
C HIS A 187 11.41 -7.45 -0.56
N ASP A 188 11.46 -8.73 -0.17
CA ASP A 188 12.19 -9.75 -0.93
C ASP A 188 11.58 -9.96 -2.31
N PHE A 189 10.25 -9.86 -2.44
CA PHE A 189 9.58 -9.89 -3.73
C PHE A 189 9.98 -8.72 -4.64
N LEU A 190 10.03 -7.50 -4.10
CA LEU A 190 10.38 -6.32 -4.87
C LEU A 190 11.89 -6.21 -5.16
N ARG A 191 12.76 -6.79 -4.33
CA ARG A 191 14.21 -6.81 -4.56
C ARG A 191 14.54 -7.33 -5.94
N ASP A 192 14.00 -8.49 -6.31
CA ASP A 192 14.30 -9.14 -7.58
C ASP A 192 13.86 -8.24 -8.75
N ILE A 193 12.69 -7.59 -8.62
CA ILE A 193 12.14 -6.66 -9.60
C ILE A 193 13.02 -5.41 -9.76
N VAL A 194 13.44 -4.80 -8.64
CA VAL A 194 14.28 -3.59 -8.65
C VAL A 194 15.66 -3.90 -9.22
N CYS A 195 16.25 -5.05 -8.89
CA CYS A 195 17.50 -5.53 -9.46
C CYS A 195 17.40 -5.75 -10.97
N GLU A 196 16.35 -6.42 -11.45
CA GLU A 196 16.09 -6.60 -12.88
C GLU A 196 15.96 -5.26 -13.62
N LYS A 197 15.23 -4.31 -13.03
CA LYS A 197 15.02 -2.99 -13.65
C LYS A 197 16.31 -2.17 -13.69
N GLY A 198 17.15 -2.26 -12.66
CA GLY A 198 18.44 -1.60 -12.60
C GLY A 198 19.43 -2.08 -13.67
N ASN A 199 19.40 -3.37 -14.02
CA ASN A 199 20.29 -3.94 -15.04
C ASN A 199 19.84 -3.62 -16.48
N ASN A 200 18.54 -3.45 -16.70
CA ASN A 200 17.96 -3.22 -18.03
C ASN A 200 17.95 -1.74 -18.47
N GLY A 201 18.36 -0.80 -17.60
CA GLY A 201 18.35 0.63 -17.89
C GLY A 201 19.46 1.13 -18.83
N ASN A 202 20.36 0.24 -19.27
CA ASN A 202 21.49 0.58 -20.16
C ASN A 202 21.26 0.21 -21.64
N ASP A 203 20.16 -0.46 -21.97
CA ASP A 203 19.88 -0.83 -23.36
C ASP A 203 19.05 0.27 -24.03
N GLU A 204 19.53 0.79 -25.17
CA GLU A 204 18.74 1.62 -26.10
C GLU A 204 17.60 0.77 -26.68
N VAL A 205 16.50 0.65 -25.93
CA VAL A 205 15.30 -0.08 -26.37
C VAL A 205 14.31 0.89 -26.99
N THR A 206 13.76 0.53 -28.15
CA THR A 206 12.78 1.36 -28.87
C THR A 206 11.47 1.50 -28.09
N ASP A 207 10.70 2.56 -28.36
CA ASP A 207 9.40 2.79 -27.71
C ASP A 207 8.38 1.69 -28.01
N GLU A 208 8.44 1.11 -29.21
CA GLU A 208 7.63 -0.06 -29.59
C GLU A 208 7.97 -1.28 -28.74
N GLU A 209 9.26 -1.55 -28.48
CA GLU A 209 9.68 -2.67 -27.63
C GLU A 209 9.36 -2.43 -26.15
N LYS A 210 9.44 -1.18 -25.68
CA LYS A 210 8.98 -0.79 -24.34
C LYS A 210 7.46 -0.98 -24.19
N LEU A 211 6.63 -0.57 -25.16
CA LEU A 211 5.19 -0.83 -25.18
C LEU A 211 4.88 -2.33 -25.27
N LYS A 212 5.60 -3.07 -26.11
CA LYS A 212 5.44 -4.52 -26.24
C LYS A 212 5.81 -5.27 -24.96
N ARG A 213 6.81 -4.77 -24.20
CA ARG A 213 7.16 -5.26 -22.85
C ARG A 213 6.07 -4.96 -21.82
N ILE A 214 5.33 -3.86 -21.96
CA ILE A 214 4.17 -3.53 -21.11
C ILE A 214 2.99 -4.46 -21.44
N GLY A 215 2.67 -4.64 -22.74
CA GLY A 215 1.56 -5.49 -23.20
C GLY A 215 1.77 -7.00 -22.99
N ALA A 216 3.00 -7.51 -23.14
CA ALA A 216 3.32 -8.93 -22.95
C ALA A 216 3.40 -9.38 -21.46
N ARG A 217 3.09 -8.48 -20.52
CA ARG A 217 3.22 -8.69 -19.06
C ARG A 217 1.89 -8.80 -18.31
N THR A 218 0.74 -8.87 -18.97
CA THR A 218 -0.58 -8.95 -18.30
C THR A 218 -0.69 -10.11 -17.32
N ASP A 219 -0.20 -11.29 -17.66
CA ASP A 219 -0.21 -12.44 -16.74
C ASP A 219 0.72 -12.24 -15.54
N LYS A 220 1.88 -11.59 -15.76
CA LYS A 220 2.82 -11.25 -14.69
C LYS A 220 2.24 -10.18 -13.76
N ILE A 221 1.53 -9.20 -14.31
CA ILE A 221 0.83 -8.17 -13.53
C ILE A 221 -0.10 -8.84 -12.52
N TYR A 222 -1.00 -9.72 -13.01
CA TYR A 222 -1.94 -10.43 -12.14
C TYR A 222 -1.22 -11.23 -11.05
N GLN A 223 -0.18 -11.99 -11.43
CA GLN A 223 0.63 -12.78 -10.48
C GLN A 223 1.29 -11.90 -9.41
N HIS A 224 1.75 -10.70 -9.75
CA HIS A 224 2.34 -9.78 -8.78
C HIS A 224 1.33 -9.32 -7.73
N TYR A 225 0.12 -8.91 -8.14
CA TYR A 225 -0.93 -8.51 -7.18
C TYR A 225 -1.39 -9.69 -6.34
N VAL A 226 -1.58 -10.88 -6.93
CA VAL A 226 -1.93 -12.09 -6.16
C VAL A 226 -0.87 -12.41 -5.12
N LYS A 227 0.41 -12.31 -5.48
CA LYS A 227 1.52 -12.57 -4.56
C LYS A 227 1.54 -11.57 -3.41
N ILE A 228 1.38 -10.27 -3.69
CA ILE A 228 1.28 -9.25 -2.64
C ILE A 228 0.05 -9.50 -1.77
N ASP A 229 -1.11 -9.81 -2.36
CA ASP A 229 -2.33 -10.11 -1.64
C ASP A 229 -2.14 -11.26 -0.65
N ASN A 230 -1.46 -12.31 -1.07
CA ASN A 230 -1.14 -13.46 -0.22
C ASN A 230 -0.20 -13.10 0.95
N PHE A 231 0.73 -12.15 0.78
CA PHE A 231 1.54 -11.67 1.90
C PHE A 231 0.66 -11.00 2.97
N PHE A 232 -0.28 -10.16 2.54
CA PHE A 232 -1.23 -9.54 3.47
C PHE A 232 -2.14 -10.58 4.12
N LEU A 233 -2.71 -11.53 3.38
CA LEU A 233 -3.56 -12.59 3.94
C LEU A 233 -2.80 -13.44 4.97
N THR A 234 -1.54 -13.80 4.68
CA THR A 234 -0.68 -14.54 5.61
C THR A 234 -0.42 -13.74 6.89
N ALA A 235 -0.16 -12.43 6.77
CA ALA A 235 0.03 -11.57 7.93
C ALA A 235 -1.26 -11.44 8.76
N LEU A 236 -2.42 -11.30 8.13
CA LEU A 236 -3.71 -11.20 8.81
C LEU A 236 -4.08 -12.49 9.56
N ALA A 237 -3.78 -13.65 8.97
CA ALA A 237 -3.95 -14.93 9.65
C ALA A 237 -3.07 -15.01 10.91
N GLY A 238 -1.79 -14.66 10.79
CA GLY A 238 -0.86 -14.66 11.93
C GLY A 238 -1.27 -13.68 13.04
N ILE A 239 -1.79 -12.50 12.69
CA ILE A 239 -2.31 -11.56 13.70
C ILE A 239 -3.50 -12.16 14.44
N SER A 240 -4.39 -12.87 13.73
CA SER A 240 -5.56 -13.50 14.34
C SER A 240 -5.18 -14.61 15.32
N GLU A 241 -4.12 -15.37 15.03
CA GLU A 241 -3.56 -16.40 15.90
C GLU A 241 -2.93 -15.79 17.17
N GLU A 242 -2.11 -14.74 17.04
CA GLU A 242 -1.47 -14.06 18.19
C GLU A 242 -2.51 -13.53 19.21
N MET A 243 -3.68 -13.08 18.74
CA MET A 243 -4.76 -12.62 19.63
C MET A 243 -5.41 -13.75 20.44
N VAL A 244 -5.48 -14.97 19.91
CA VAL A 244 -6.07 -16.11 20.62
C VAL A 244 -5.14 -16.59 21.73
N ASP A 245 -3.83 -16.52 21.49
CA ASP A 245 -2.80 -16.91 22.47
C ASP A 245 -2.72 -15.93 23.66
N GLU A 246 -2.92 -14.62 23.45
CA GLU A 246 -2.96 -13.63 24.55
C GLU A 246 -4.19 -13.76 25.47
N ILE A 247 -5.30 -14.33 24.98
CA ILE A 247 -6.57 -14.48 25.74
C ILE A 247 -6.62 -15.83 26.47
N SER A 248 -5.72 -16.76 26.18
CA SER A 248 -5.66 -18.03 26.89
C SER A 248 -5.26 -17.81 28.36
N PRO A 249 -6.08 -18.23 29.34
CA PRO A 249 -5.76 -18.03 30.75
C PRO A 249 -4.45 -18.74 31.10
N PRO A 250 -3.64 -18.18 32.01
CA PRO A 250 -2.44 -18.85 32.46
C PRO A 250 -2.81 -20.22 33.01
N ALA A 251 -2.12 -21.25 32.51
CA ALA A 251 -2.29 -22.63 32.96
C ALA A 251 -2.36 -22.67 34.50
N GLU A 252 -3.54 -23.09 34.96
CA GLU A 252 -3.92 -23.54 36.29
C GLU A 252 -2.78 -23.46 37.34
N LEU A 253 -2.82 -22.39 38.13
CA LEU A 253 -2.08 -22.33 39.39
C LEU A 253 -2.41 -23.58 40.20
N ALA A 254 -1.36 -24.29 40.61
CA ALA A 254 -1.40 -25.43 41.52
C ALA A 254 -2.38 -25.20 42.69
N PRO A 255 -3.02 -26.26 43.21
CA PRO A 255 -4.10 -26.14 44.20
C PRO A 255 -3.58 -25.45 45.46
N ALA A 256 -4.08 -24.24 45.71
CA ALA A 256 -3.87 -23.53 46.95
C ALA A 256 -4.62 -24.27 48.07
N THR A 257 -3.87 -24.60 49.11
CA THR A 257 -4.29 -25.15 50.39
C THR A 257 -5.40 -24.33 51.06
N ASP A 258 -6.27 -25.06 51.77
CA ASP A 258 -7.51 -24.67 52.45
C ASP A 258 -7.57 -23.27 53.11
N PRO A 259 -8.75 -22.61 53.06
CA PRO A 259 -9.02 -21.41 53.86
C PRO A 259 -9.59 -21.75 55.25
N PRO A 260 -9.28 -20.95 56.29
CA PRO A 260 -9.93 -21.06 57.59
C PRO A 260 -11.28 -20.32 57.61
N THR A 261 -12.27 -21.03 58.14
CA THR A 261 -13.63 -20.62 58.49
C THR A 261 -13.66 -19.46 59.49
N LEU A 262 -14.52 -18.45 59.30
CA LEU A 262 -15.22 -17.72 60.38
C LEU A 262 -16.48 -16.97 59.84
N PRO A 263 -17.45 -16.61 60.71
CA PRO A 263 -18.87 -16.61 60.38
C PRO A 263 -19.53 -15.23 60.20
N GLY A 264 -20.60 -15.24 59.40
CA GLY A 264 -21.90 -14.59 59.63
C GLY A 264 -22.00 -13.07 59.72
N SER A 265 -22.74 -12.44 58.79
CA SER A 265 -23.92 -11.62 59.12
C SER A 265 -24.66 -11.14 57.86
N ALA A 266 -25.95 -10.87 58.06
CA ALA A 266 -27.05 -10.70 57.12
C ALA A 266 -27.22 -9.28 56.49
N GLY A 267 -28.14 -9.18 55.52
CA GLY A 267 -28.71 -7.92 54.99
C GLY A 267 -28.54 -7.81 53.47
N THR A 268 -29.42 -8.38 52.64
CA THR A 268 -30.68 -7.80 52.11
C THR A 268 -30.48 -6.45 51.39
N GLU A 269 -30.61 -6.47 50.06
CA GLU A 269 -31.57 -5.70 49.24
C GLU A 269 -31.04 -5.50 47.81
N SER A 270 -31.79 -6.06 46.85
CA SER A 270 -31.65 -5.87 45.40
C SER A 270 -32.49 -4.67 44.96
N PRO A 271 -32.07 -3.93 43.92
CA PRO A 271 -33.01 -3.21 43.08
C PRO A 271 -33.09 -3.83 41.67
N GLU A 272 -34.33 -4.19 41.34
CA GLU A 272 -35.00 -4.19 40.03
C GLU A 272 -34.18 -3.77 38.80
N ILE A 273 -34.03 -4.72 37.88
CA ILE A 273 -33.69 -4.51 36.48
C ILE A 273 -34.99 -4.16 35.74
N VAL A 274 -35.05 -2.97 35.16
CA VAL A 274 -36.13 -2.56 34.25
C VAL A 274 -35.74 -3.00 32.85
N ASP A 275 -36.55 -3.89 32.27
CA ASP A 275 -36.48 -4.30 30.87
C ASP A 275 -36.87 -3.12 29.96
N GLU A 276 -35.92 -2.62 29.16
CA GLU A 276 -36.23 -1.77 28.00
C GLU A 276 -36.26 -2.61 26.72
N GLU A 277 -37.41 -2.49 26.05
CA GLU A 277 -37.87 -3.14 24.84
C GLU A 277 -37.08 -2.65 23.59
N PRO A 278 -36.60 -3.54 22.69
CA PRO A 278 -35.89 -3.12 21.50
C PRO A 278 -36.84 -2.66 20.37
N LEU A 279 -36.56 -1.46 19.84
CA LEU A 279 -37.23 -0.90 18.66
C LEU A 279 -36.96 -1.71 17.37
N PRO A 280 -37.89 -1.70 16.40
CA PRO A 280 -37.85 -2.57 15.22
C PRO A 280 -36.81 -2.14 14.17
N ALA A 281 -36.15 -3.13 13.59
CA ALA A 281 -35.21 -2.99 12.48
C ALA A 281 -35.94 -2.57 11.19
N GLU A 282 -35.56 -1.44 10.61
CA GLU A 282 -35.93 -1.07 9.24
C GLU A 282 -35.11 -1.88 8.24
N SER A 283 -35.82 -2.67 7.42
CA SER A 283 -35.30 -3.42 6.30
C SER A 283 -35.02 -2.49 5.11
N MET A 284 -33.79 -2.48 4.60
CA MET A 284 -33.49 -1.99 3.25
C MET A 284 -32.78 -3.07 2.41
N PRO A 285 -33.04 -3.09 1.09
CA PRO A 285 -32.80 -4.25 0.24
C PRO A 285 -31.34 -4.43 -0.15
N ALA A 286 -30.90 -5.69 -0.13
CA ALA A 286 -29.64 -6.14 -0.70
C ALA A 286 -29.61 -5.83 -2.21
N THR A 287 -28.59 -5.11 -2.66
CA THR A 287 -28.24 -5.03 -4.07
C THR A 287 -26.84 -5.65 -4.21
N GLU A 288 -26.79 -6.88 -4.71
CA GLU A 288 -25.57 -7.47 -5.24
C GLU A 288 -25.11 -6.72 -6.50
N PRO A 289 -23.80 -6.71 -6.77
CA PRO A 289 -23.41 -6.97 -8.16
C PRO A 289 -22.37 -8.08 -8.23
N SER A 290 -22.84 -9.23 -8.69
CA SER A 290 -22.05 -10.22 -9.42
C SER A 290 -21.70 -9.65 -10.79
N ILE A 291 -20.41 -9.58 -11.16
CA ILE A 291 -20.01 -9.46 -12.57
C ILE A 291 -18.76 -10.31 -12.82
N LEU A 292 -19.01 -11.44 -13.49
CA LEU A 292 -18.08 -12.23 -14.30
C LEU A 292 -17.36 -11.33 -15.31
N LEU A 293 -16.05 -11.54 -15.45
CA LEU A 293 -15.28 -11.09 -16.62
C LEU A 293 -15.60 -12.04 -17.80
N ASP A 294 -16.60 -11.70 -18.60
CA ASP A 294 -16.76 -12.28 -19.93
C ASP A 294 -15.93 -11.49 -20.93
N GLY A 295 -14.88 -12.13 -21.44
CA GLY A 295 -14.12 -11.69 -22.60
C GLY A 295 -14.85 -12.07 -23.89
N ALA A 296 -15.19 -11.06 -24.70
CA ALA A 296 -15.52 -11.28 -26.10
C ALA A 296 -14.95 -10.12 -26.92
N GLY A 297 -14.12 -10.49 -27.90
CA GLY A 297 -13.35 -9.59 -28.74
C GLY A 297 -14.19 -8.60 -29.54
N SER A 298 -13.64 -7.39 -29.68
CA SER A 298 -14.07 -6.43 -30.69
C SER A 298 -12.87 -6.09 -31.56
N GLN A 299 -13.04 -6.30 -32.87
CA GLN A 299 -12.08 -5.95 -33.91
C GLN A 299 -11.76 -4.45 -33.88
N PRO A 300 -10.52 -4.03 -34.21
CA PRO A 300 -10.20 -2.62 -34.37
C PRO A 300 -10.79 -2.07 -35.68
N PRO A 301 -11.25 -0.80 -35.70
CA PRO A 301 -11.75 -0.17 -36.91
C PRO A 301 -10.63 0.17 -37.89
N ALA A 302 -10.99 0.14 -39.18
CA ALA A 302 -10.09 0.33 -40.32
C ALA A 302 -9.40 1.71 -40.33
N ALA A 303 -8.11 1.69 -40.71
CA ALA A 303 -7.26 2.86 -40.85
C ALA A 303 -7.77 3.84 -41.93
N VAL A 304 -7.87 5.12 -41.56
CA VAL A 304 -8.11 6.23 -42.47
C VAL A 304 -6.77 6.69 -43.07
N PRO A 305 -6.62 6.79 -44.41
CA PRO A 305 -5.36 7.21 -45.02
C PRO A 305 -5.16 8.73 -44.90
N ASN A 306 -4.10 9.12 -44.18
CA ASN A 306 -3.73 10.52 -44.02
C ASN A 306 -2.89 10.99 -45.23
N LYS A 307 -3.54 11.71 -46.15
CA LYS A 307 -2.87 12.47 -47.21
C LYS A 307 -2.37 13.79 -46.65
N ARG A 308 -1.06 13.95 -46.41
CA ARG A 308 -0.41 15.27 -46.43
C ARG A 308 0.93 15.23 -47.16
N THR A 309 0.84 15.63 -48.42
CA THR A 309 1.88 16.24 -49.26
C THR A 309 2.45 17.50 -48.61
N GLY A 310 3.76 17.74 -48.71
CA GLY A 310 4.33 19.03 -48.30
C GLY A 310 5.85 19.11 -48.19
N LEU A 311 6.58 18.69 -49.22
CA LEU A 311 8.03 18.83 -49.35
C LEU A 311 8.42 20.34 -49.42
N ARG A 312 9.23 20.84 -48.47
CA ARG A 312 9.95 22.12 -48.63
C ARG A 312 11.45 21.90 -48.37
N LYS A 313 12.21 21.77 -49.46
CA LYS A 313 13.68 21.92 -49.48
C LYS A 313 14.02 23.39 -49.21
N ARG A 314 14.85 23.65 -48.19
CA ARG A 314 15.62 24.89 -48.07
C ARG A 314 17.01 24.63 -48.64
N LYS A 315 17.35 25.32 -49.74
CA LYS A 315 18.74 25.57 -50.16
C LYS A 315 19.39 26.49 -49.12
N ARG A 316 20.64 26.19 -48.74
CA ARG A 316 21.57 27.18 -48.22
C ARG A 316 22.54 27.48 -49.35
N ASP A 317 22.60 28.75 -49.72
CA ASP A 317 23.79 29.37 -50.27
C ASP A 317 24.67 29.83 -49.09
#